data_AF-A0A497T5K5-F1
#
_entry.id   AF-A0A497T5K5-F1
#
_cell.length_a   1.000
_cell.length_b   1.000
_cell.length_c   1.000
_cell.angle_alpha   90.00
_cell.angle_beta   90.00
_cell.angle_gamma   90.00
#
_symmetry.space_group_name_H-M   'P 1'
#
loop_
_entity.id
_entity.type
_entity.pdbx_description
1 polymer ?
#
loop_
_entity_poly.entity_id
_entity_poly.type
_entity_poly.pdbx_seq_one_letter_code
_entity_poly.pdbx_strand_id
1 'polypeptide(L)' 'MSHDIEYRPVLERKTVSVEVDGEVYVAHVEKLSERRYRVRWRGLEFYGNDEESAVDSFVLGIKKFY' A
#
# COMPACT_ATOMS: atom_id res chain seq x y z
N MET A 1 -27.12 13.68 -9.46
CA MET A 1 -25.85 12.99 -9.75
C MET A 1 -24.91 13.29 -8.59
N SER A 2 -25.09 12.59 -7.47
CA SER A 2 -24.16 12.65 -6.35
C SER A 2 -23.11 11.60 -6.63
N HIS A 3 -21.89 12.02 -6.95
CA HIS A 3 -20.74 11.14 -6.87
C HIS A 3 -20.53 10.89 -5.38
N ASP A 4 -21.17 9.86 -4.85
CA ASP A 4 -20.77 9.24 -3.59
C ASP A 4 -19.31 8.85 -3.76
N ILE A 5 -18.43 9.68 -3.21
CA ILE A 5 -17.07 9.28 -2.91
C ILE A 5 -17.26 8.16 -1.89
N GLU A 6 -17.28 6.91 -2.36
CA GLU A 6 -17.32 5.73 -1.50
C GLU A 6 -16.13 5.83 -0.53
N TYR A 7 -16.38 6.37 0.66
CA TYR A 7 -15.40 6.41 1.72
C TYR A 7 -15.27 4.98 2.23
N ARG A 8 -14.42 4.18 1.58
CA ARG A 8 -14.08 2.84 2.07
C ARG A 8 -13.26 3.03 3.34
N PRO A 9 -13.81 2.78 4.53
CA PRO A 9 -13.10 3.05 5.76
C PRO A 9 -11.85 2.17 5.81
N VAL A 10 -10.70 2.78 6.09
CA VAL A 10 -9.47 2.06 6.39
C VAL A 10 -9.67 1.44 7.78
N LEU A 11 -9.64 0.11 7.87
CA LEU A 11 -9.79 -0.63 9.12
C LEU A 11 -8.57 -0.44 10.02
N GLU A 12 -7.38 -0.42 9.43
CA GLU A 12 -6.12 -0.25 10.14
C GLU A 12 -5.11 0.44 9.22
N ARG A 13 -4.27 1.31 9.79
CA ARG A 13 -3.15 1.93 9.08
C ARG A 13 -1.86 1.74 9.89
N LYS A 14 -0.80 1.33 9.20
CA LYS A 14 0.53 1.10 9.76
C LYS A 14 1.58 1.74 8.85
N THR A 15 2.58 2.37 9.44
CA THR A 15 3.76 2.84 8.70
C THR A 15 4.82 1.74 8.73
N VAL A 16 5.39 1.42 7.57
CA VAL A 16 6.45 0.42 7.44
C VAL A 16 7.65 1.03 6.72
N SER A 17 8.84 0.64 7.17
CA SER A 17 10.09 0.92 6.47
C SER A 17 10.46 -0.33 5.68
N VAL A 18 10.59 -0.20 4.36
CA VAL A 18 10.90 -1.30 3.45
C VAL A 18 12.22 -0.98 2.78
N GLU A 19 13.19 -1.90 2.85
CA GLU A 19 14.46 -1.76 2.16
C GLU A 19 14.36 -2.39 0.77
N VAL A 20 14.72 -1.62 -0.26
CA VAL A 20 14.74 -2.05 -1.66
C VAL A 20 16.09 -1.68 -2.23
N ASP A 21 16.88 -2.67 -2.63
CA ASP A 21 18.21 -2.51 -3.26
C ASP A 21 19.18 -1.60 -2.48
N GLY A 22 19.09 -1.61 -1.14
CA GLY A 22 19.95 -0.84 -0.23
C GLY A 22 19.43 0.58 0.10
N GLU A 23 18.27 0.96 -0.44
CA GLU A 23 17.57 2.20 -0.08
C GLU A 23 16.34 1.91 0.78
N VAL A 24 16.09 2.75 1.79
CA VAL A 24 14.96 2.58 2.71
C VAL A 24 13.81 3.48 2.28
N TYR A 25 12.65 2.86 2.04
CA TYR A 25 11.42 3.49 1.64
C TYR A 25 10.38 3.43 2.76
N VAL A 26 9.83 4.58 3.15
CA VAL A 26 8.80 4.66 4.20
C VAL A 26 7.41 4.73 3.55
N ALA A 27 6.63 3.67 3.69
CA ALA A 27 5.29 3.53 3.09
C ALA A 27 4.20 3.31 4.16
N HIS A 28 2.94 3.57 3.79
CA HIS A 28 1.79 3.33 4.65
C HIS A 28 1.02 2.11 4.17
N VAL A 29 0.95 1.06 4.97
CA VAL A 29 0.05 -0.08 4.75
C VAL A 29 -1.31 0.23 5.37
N GLU A 30 -2.36 0.04 4.60
CA GLU A 30 -3.74 0.27 4.98
C GLU A 30 -4.54 -1.01 4.76
N LYS A 31 -5.14 -1.55 5.82
CA LYS A 31 -6.10 -2.65 5.72
C LYS A 31 -7.45 -2.06 5.34
N LEU A 32 -7.95 -2.43 4.16
CA LEU A 32 -9.24 -1.97 3.63
C LEU A 32 -10.36 -2.97 3.95
N SER A 33 -10.03 -4.25 4.07
CA SER A 33 -10.93 -5.31 4.52
C SER A 33 -10.12 -6.49 5.10
N GLU A 34 -10.78 -7.56 5.55
CA GLU A 34 -10.08 -8.76 6.03
C GLU A 34 -9.13 -9.39 5.01
N ARG A 35 -9.40 -9.20 3.70
CA ARG A 35 -8.64 -9.77 2.59
C ARG A 35 -8.17 -8.72 1.60
N ARG A 36 -8.03 -7.47 2.02
CA ARG A 36 -7.61 -6.39 1.14
C ARG A 36 -6.73 -5.40 1.86
N TYR A 37 -5.53 -5.27 1.35
CA TYR A 37 -4.51 -4.36 1.85
C TYR A 37 -4.07 -3.42 0.73
N ARG A 38 -3.67 -2.22 1.11
CA ARG A 38 -3.16 -1.19 0.22
C ARG A 38 -1.89 -0.58 0.81
N VAL A 39 -0.81 -0.52 0.05
CA VAL A 39 0.40 0.23 0.39
C VAL A 39 0.38 1.55 -0.36
N ARG A 40 0.54 2.66 0.36
CA ARG A 40 0.64 4.02 -0.19
C ARG A 40 2.03 4.58 0.02
N TRP A 41 2.66 5.01 -1.06
CA TRP A 41 3.98 5.64 -1.02
C TRP A 41 4.08 6.75 -2.04
N ARG A 42 4.33 7.99 -1.60
CA ARG A 42 4.50 9.18 -2.45
C ARG A 42 3.46 9.33 -3.57
N GLY A 43 2.20 8.99 -3.30
CA GLY A 43 1.09 9.07 -4.26
C GLY A 43 0.90 7.82 -5.12
N LEU A 44 1.83 6.87 -5.08
CA LEU A 44 1.64 5.52 -5.64
C LEU A 44 0.84 4.65 -4.68
N GLU A 45 0.03 3.76 -5.24
CA GLU A 45 -0.81 2.82 -4.51
C GLU A 45 -0.58 1.40 -5.05
N PHE A 46 -0.31 0.46 -4.15
CA PHE A 46 -0.11 -0.95 -4.45
C PHE A 46 -1.09 -1.77 -3.62
N TYR A 47 -1.59 -2.88 -4.17
CA TYR A 47 -2.69 -3.62 -3.56
C TYR A 47 -2.32 -5.09 -3.40
N GLY A 48 -2.77 -5.69 -2.31
CA GLY A 48 -2.61 -7.12 -2.02
C GLY A 48 -3.82 -7.69 -1.30
N ASN A 49 -3.92 -9.02 -1.30
CA ASN A 49 -4.96 -9.74 -0.56
C ASN A 49 -4.63 -9.87 0.93
N ASP A 50 -3.37 -9.62 1.30
CA ASP A 50 -2.79 -9.65 2.63
C ASP A 50 -1.65 -8.61 2.71
N GLU A 51 -1.14 -8.35 3.91
CA GLU A 51 -0.08 -7.35 4.15
C GLU A 51 1.19 -7.67 3.34
N GLU A 52 1.62 -8.93 3.33
CA GLU A 52 2.86 -9.37 2.67
C GLU A 52 2.76 -9.20 1.16
N SER A 53 1.68 -9.68 0.54
CA SER A 53 1.41 -9.52 -0.90
C SER A 53 1.34 -8.04 -1.33
N ALA A 54 0.80 -7.17 -0.47
CA ALA A 54 0.72 -5.73 -0.76
C ALA A 54 2.09 -5.06 -0.68
N VAL A 55 2.93 -5.46 0.29
CA VAL A 55 4.33 -5.00 0.41
C VAL A 55 5.18 -5.55 -0.73
N ASP A 56 5.03 -6.81 -1.12
CA ASP A 56 5.74 -7.40 -2.25
C ASP A 56 5.40 -6.65 -3.56
N SER A 57 4.12 -6.37 -3.79
CA SER A 57 3.66 -5.54 -4.92
C SER A 57 4.27 -4.13 -4.89
N PHE A 58 4.44 -3.55 -3.70
CA PHE A 58 5.14 -2.27 -3.53
C PHE A 58 6.62 -2.40 -3.89
N VAL A 59 7.34 -3.40 -3.40
CA VAL A 59 8.76 -3.64 -3.70
C VAL A 59 8.98 -3.83 -5.20
N LEU A 60 8.19 -4.69 -5.84
CA LEU A 60 8.22 -4.90 -7.28
C LEU A 60 7.90 -3.62 -8.05
N GLY A 61 6.98 -2.81 -7.52
CA GLY A 61 6.66 -1.49 -8.03
C GLY A 61 7.86 -0.56 -8.02
N ILE A 62 8.49 -0.38 -6.86
CA ILE A 62 9.65 0.50 -6.69
C ILE A 62 10.79 0.07 -7.63
N LYS A 63 11.15 -1.22 -7.66
CA LYS A 63 12.21 -1.75 -8.55
C LYS A 63 11.96 -1.49 -10.04
N LYS A 64 10.71 -1.26 -10.44
CA LYS A 64 10.35 -0.98 -11.84
C LYS A 64 10.50 0.50 -12.19
N PHE A 65 10.39 1.39 -11.21
CA PHE A 65 10.40 2.84 -11.41
C PHE A 65 11.72 3.51 -10.99
N TYR A 66 12.51 2.87 -10.13
CA TYR A 66 13.74 3.40 -9.53
C TYR A 66 14.90 2.44 -9.71
#